data_AF-A0A1R0L7P7-F1
#
_entry.id   AF-A0A1R0L7P7-F1
#
_cell.length_a   1.000
_cell.length_b   1.000
_cell.length_c   1.000
_cell.angle_alpha   90.00
_cell.angle_beta   90.00
_cell.angle_gamma   90.00
#
_symmetry.space_group_name_H-M   'P 1'
#
loop_
_entity.id
_entity.type
_entity.pdbx_description
1 polymer ?
#
loop_
_entity_poly.entity_id
_entity_poly.type
_entity_poly.pdbx_seq_one_letter_code
_entity_poly.pdbx_strand_id
1 'polypeptide(L)'
;MRKWLPALAVSAAAAFVSSVLTAPQALAQDSKPVPEKVPGTNVEFSPSAARDPRAHALAAANPAAVQAGGLLCGSGYRLSFVDPLPDSRRFGTLFTYFKESMTPAMSGACALFDNNLGVKKHMKLKLCWTTCKVDEGSFFDYAGPVKYESNDPDFQPRCAEVNALMWEGDIAIIDRQTDVAACD
;
A
#
# COMPACT_ATOMS: atom_id res chain seq x y z
N MET A 1 73.80 -42.43 0.34
CA MET A 1 75.15 -41.81 0.39
C MET A 1 75.13 -40.54 -0.44
N ARG A 2 75.71 -39.47 0.13
CA ARG A 2 76.23 -38.21 -0.44
C ARG A 2 75.97 -37.80 -1.91
N LYS A 3 75.57 -36.51 -2.02
CA LYS A 3 76.05 -35.46 -2.97
C LYS A 3 75.55 -35.61 -4.43
N TRP A 4 75.23 -34.58 -5.22
CA TRP A 4 75.53 -33.14 -5.25
C TRP A 4 74.54 -32.47 -6.24
N LEU A 5 74.23 -31.18 -6.05
CA LEU A 5 73.70 -30.29 -7.10
C LEU A 5 74.86 -29.77 -7.96
N PRO A 6 74.62 -29.44 -9.24
CA PRO A 6 74.85 -28.05 -9.63
C PRO A 6 73.74 -27.47 -10.53
N ALA A 7 73.58 -26.16 -10.38
CA ALA A 7 72.71 -25.27 -11.12
C ALA A 7 73.23 -24.94 -12.53
N LEU A 8 72.33 -24.50 -13.41
CA LEU A 8 72.49 -23.59 -14.57
C LEU A 8 71.06 -23.40 -15.12
N ALA A 9 70.28 -22.40 -14.67
CA ALA A 9 70.27 -20.98 -15.06
C ALA A 9 69.76 -20.71 -16.49
N VAL A 10 68.92 -19.67 -16.57
CA VAL A 10 68.70 -18.72 -17.69
C VAL A 10 67.40 -18.87 -18.51
N SER A 11 66.46 -17.97 -18.15
CA SER A 11 65.65 -17.08 -19.01
C SER A 11 64.27 -17.46 -19.55
N ALA A 12 63.28 -16.81 -18.91
CA ALA A 12 62.34 -15.83 -19.48
C ALA A 12 61.47 -16.21 -20.69
N ALA A 13 60.16 -16.32 -20.45
CA ALA A 13 59.14 -15.52 -21.13
C ALA A 13 57.83 -15.60 -20.32
N ALA A 14 57.48 -14.52 -19.62
CA ALA A 14 56.16 -14.37 -19.03
C ALA A 14 55.18 -13.94 -20.14
N ALA A 15 54.45 -14.89 -20.69
CA ALA A 15 53.27 -14.62 -21.51
C ALA A 15 52.07 -14.47 -20.57
N PHE A 16 51.70 -13.23 -20.23
CA PHE A 16 50.42 -12.94 -19.59
C PHE A 16 49.31 -13.19 -20.60
N VAL A 17 48.64 -14.33 -20.49
CA VAL A 17 47.40 -14.60 -21.21
C VAL A 17 46.28 -13.85 -20.48
N SER A 18 45.90 -12.69 -21.02
CA SER A 18 44.74 -11.94 -20.53
C SER A 18 43.46 -12.71 -20.84
N SER A 19 42.93 -13.38 -19.82
CA SER A 19 41.60 -13.98 -19.85
C SER A 19 40.55 -12.86 -19.91
N VAL A 20 39.96 -12.62 -21.08
CA VAL A 20 38.82 -11.73 -21.23
C VAL A 20 37.58 -12.47 -20.72
N LEU A 21 37.31 -12.37 -19.42
CA LEU A 21 36.03 -12.78 -18.84
C LEU A 21 34.96 -11.81 -19.35
N THR A 22 34.21 -12.22 -20.36
CA THR A 22 32.96 -11.55 -20.74
C THR A 22 31.95 -11.80 -19.62
N ALA A 23 31.95 -10.94 -18.59
CA ALA A 23 30.86 -10.90 -17.63
C ALA A 23 29.56 -10.55 -18.38
N PRO A 24 28.45 -11.26 -18.14
CA PRO A 24 27.16 -10.84 -18.67
C PRO A 24 26.85 -9.48 -18.05
N GLN A 25 26.84 -8.44 -18.88
CA GLN A 25 26.36 -7.14 -18.45
C GLN A 25 24.83 -7.25 -18.44
N ALA A 26 24.29 -7.61 -17.27
CA ALA A 26 22.87 -7.47 -17.00
C ALA A 26 22.56 -5.98 -17.07
N LEU A 27 22.14 -5.52 -18.24
CA LEU A 27 21.54 -4.20 -18.39
C LEU A 27 20.27 -4.22 -17.54
N ALA A 28 20.29 -3.48 -16.44
CA ALA A 28 19.08 -3.13 -15.73
C ALA A 28 18.22 -2.32 -16.71
N GLN A 29 17.32 -3.01 -17.42
CA GLN A 29 16.25 -2.32 -18.14
C GLN A 29 15.45 -1.56 -17.09
N ASP A 30 15.55 -0.25 -17.15
CA ASP A 30 14.80 0.73 -16.37
C ASP A 30 13.32 0.64 -16.79
N SER A 31 12.71 -0.48 -16.46
CA SER A 31 11.32 -0.76 -16.70
C SER A 31 10.58 -0.04 -15.58
N LYS A 32 9.90 1.06 -15.90
CA LYS A 32 8.98 1.70 -14.96
C LYS A 32 8.14 0.59 -14.32
N PRO A 33 8.11 0.48 -12.97
CA PRO A 33 7.33 -0.57 -12.32
C PRO A 33 5.90 -0.52 -12.84
N VAL A 34 5.44 -1.62 -13.41
CA VAL A 34 4.03 -1.75 -13.80
C VAL A 34 3.21 -1.59 -12.52
N PRO A 35 2.19 -0.72 -12.51
CA PRO A 35 1.32 -0.59 -11.34
C PRO A 35 0.76 -1.95 -10.95
N GLU A 36 1.08 -2.40 -9.75
CA GLU A 36 0.63 -3.68 -9.24
C GLU A 36 -0.84 -3.57 -8.84
N LYS A 37 -1.66 -4.51 -9.32
CA LYS A 37 -3.10 -4.53 -9.04
C LYS A 37 -3.44 -5.58 -8.00
N VAL A 38 -4.47 -5.32 -7.21
CA VAL A 38 -5.04 -6.29 -6.28
C VAL A 38 -5.66 -7.43 -7.09
N PRO A 39 -5.29 -8.70 -6.83
CA PRO A 39 -5.83 -9.86 -7.55
C PRO A 39 -7.36 -9.88 -7.56
N GLY A 40 -7.95 -10.08 -8.74
CA GLY A 40 -9.42 -10.12 -8.91
C GLY A 40 -10.10 -8.75 -8.98
N THR A 41 -9.34 -7.65 -9.07
CA THR A 41 -9.88 -6.28 -9.15
C THR A 41 -9.14 -5.43 -10.19
N ASN A 42 -9.66 -4.24 -10.46
CA ASN A 42 -8.96 -3.20 -11.24
C ASN A 42 -8.25 -2.16 -10.36
N VAL A 43 -8.20 -2.37 -9.05
CA VAL A 43 -7.62 -1.42 -8.09
C VAL A 43 -6.11 -1.62 -8.03
N GLU A 44 -5.36 -0.52 -8.17
CA GLU A 44 -3.91 -0.49 -8.01
C GLU A 44 -3.54 -0.38 -6.52
N PHE A 45 -2.46 -1.04 -6.11
CA PHE A 45 -1.82 -0.75 -4.83
C PHE A 45 -1.08 0.58 -4.88
N SER A 46 -1.06 1.29 -3.76
CA SER A 46 -0.11 2.38 -3.55
C SER A 46 1.32 1.82 -3.50
N PRO A 47 2.37 2.63 -3.75
CA PRO A 47 3.75 2.15 -3.70
C PRO A 47 4.14 1.54 -2.34
N SER A 48 3.59 2.05 -1.23
CA SER A 48 3.83 1.49 0.11
C SER A 48 3.07 0.18 0.30
N ALA A 49 1.79 0.13 -0.07
CA ALA A 49 0.97 -1.07 0.05
C ALA A 49 1.50 -2.23 -0.81
N ALA A 50 2.00 -1.93 -2.01
CA ALA A 50 2.60 -2.92 -2.91
C ALA A 50 3.82 -3.62 -2.29
N ARG A 51 4.54 -2.97 -1.37
CA ARG A 51 5.70 -3.53 -0.67
C ARG A 51 5.34 -4.19 0.67
N ASP A 52 4.09 -4.17 1.09
CA ASP A 52 3.62 -4.77 2.33
C ASP A 52 2.94 -6.13 2.06
N PRO A 53 3.57 -7.26 2.42
CA PRO A 53 2.99 -8.60 2.25
C PRO A 53 1.66 -8.77 2.99
N ARG A 54 1.46 -8.05 4.10
CA ARG A 54 0.22 -8.12 4.87
C ARG A 54 -0.91 -7.40 4.13
N ALA A 55 -0.67 -6.19 3.62
CA ALA A 55 -1.63 -5.48 2.77
C ALA A 55 -2.04 -6.31 1.56
N HIS A 56 -1.08 -6.99 0.93
CA HIS A 56 -1.32 -7.94 -0.16
C HIS A 56 -2.27 -9.07 0.22
N ALA A 57 -1.95 -9.80 1.28
CA ALA A 57 -2.75 -10.92 1.73
C ALA A 57 -4.17 -10.50 2.13
N LEU A 58 -4.32 -9.35 2.79
CA LEU A 58 -5.61 -8.82 3.23
C LEU A 58 -6.45 -8.30 2.07
N ALA A 59 -5.85 -7.63 1.09
CA ALA A 59 -6.55 -7.17 -0.11
C ALA A 59 -7.01 -8.35 -0.97
N ALA A 60 -6.15 -9.36 -1.16
CA ALA A 60 -6.48 -10.58 -1.90
C ALA A 60 -7.57 -11.42 -1.21
N ALA A 61 -7.67 -11.34 0.13
CA ALA A 61 -8.75 -11.99 0.88
C ALA A 61 -10.10 -11.26 0.76
N ASN A 62 -10.12 -9.99 0.35
CA ASN A 62 -11.32 -9.16 0.30
C ASN A 62 -11.50 -8.42 -1.05
N PRO A 63 -11.41 -9.10 -2.20
CA PRO A 63 -11.35 -8.43 -3.51
C PRO A 63 -12.63 -7.66 -3.84
N ALA A 64 -13.80 -8.14 -3.40
CA ALA A 64 -15.08 -7.46 -3.64
C ALA A 64 -15.16 -6.11 -2.91
N ALA A 65 -14.78 -6.07 -1.63
CA ALA A 65 -14.77 -4.83 -0.83
C ALA A 65 -13.72 -3.85 -1.35
N VAL A 66 -12.54 -4.34 -1.75
CA VAL A 66 -11.51 -3.51 -2.40
C VAL A 66 -12.03 -2.91 -3.71
N GLN A 67 -12.64 -3.72 -4.58
CA GLN A 67 -13.19 -3.25 -5.84
C GLN A 67 -14.31 -2.23 -5.63
N ALA A 68 -15.20 -2.46 -4.66
CA ALA A 68 -16.27 -1.53 -4.30
C ALA A 68 -15.69 -0.20 -3.82
N GLY A 69 -14.74 -0.22 -2.88
CA GLY A 69 -14.04 0.98 -2.39
C GLY A 69 -13.35 1.74 -3.51
N GLY A 70 -12.61 1.07 -4.39
CA GLY A 70 -11.96 1.69 -5.54
C GLY A 70 -12.94 2.36 -6.51
N LEU A 71 -14.08 1.71 -6.81
CA LEU A 71 -15.12 2.31 -7.67
C LEU A 71 -15.78 3.52 -7.01
N LEU A 72 -16.06 3.42 -5.72
CA LEU A 72 -16.72 4.45 -4.92
C LEU A 72 -15.83 5.68 -4.69
N CYS A 73 -14.53 5.49 -4.47
CA CYS A 73 -13.55 6.59 -4.40
C CYS A 73 -13.33 7.24 -5.79
N GLY A 74 -13.36 6.42 -6.84
CA GLY A 74 -13.27 6.85 -8.24
C GLY A 74 -11.87 6.69 -8.85
N SER A 75 -11.73 7.18 -10.08
CA SER A 75 -10.51 6.99 -10.87
C SER A 75 -9.26 7.62 -10.22
N GLY A 76 -8.13 6.93 -10.35
CA GLY A 76 -6.82 7.39 -9.91
C GLY A 76 -6.51 7.13 -8.43
N TYR A 77 -7.49 6.68 -7.66
CA TYR A 77 -7.29 6.24 -6.28
C TYR A 77 -6.60 4.87 -6.24
N ARG A 78 -5.56 4.77 -5.41
CA ARG A 78 -4.81 3.55 -5.15
C ARG A 78 -5.03 3.09 -3.72
N LEU A 79 -5.14 1.78 -3.53
CA LEU A 79 -5.33 1.16 -2.22
C LEU A 79 -4.08 1.37 -1.35
N SER A 80 -4.28 1.91 -0.15
CA SER A 80 -3.21 2.22 0.79
C SER A 80 -3.19 1.27 1.98
N PHE A 81 -4.30 1.18 2.71
CA PHE A 81 -4.45 0.23 3.81
C PHE A 81 -5.68 -0.65 3.65
N VAL A 82 -5.54 -1.87 4.16
CA VAL A 82 -6.62 -2.80 4.49
C VAL A 82 -6.41 -3.19 5.93
N ASP A 83 -7.19 -2.60 6.84
CA ASP A 83 -7.03 -2.79 8.29
C ASP A 83 -8.25 -3.52 8.86
N PRO A 84 -8.15 -4.84 9.17
CA PRO A 84 -9.21 -5.57 9.86
C PRO A 84 -9.26 -5.16 11.34
N LEU A 85 -10.43 -4.75 11.80
CA LEU A 85 -10.64 -4.12 13.10
C LEU A 85 -11.52 -4.96 14.03
N PRO A 86 -11.35 -4.85 15.36
CA PRO A 86 -10.22 -4.16 16.03
C PRO A 86 -8.90 -4.96 15.94
N ASP A 87 -8.96 -6.22 15.52
CA ASP A 87 -7.86 -7.19 15.47
C ASP A 87 -8.29 -8.42 14.63
N SER A 88 -7.83 -9.63 15.01
CA SER A 88 -8.24 -10.91 14.41
C SER A 88 -9.75 -11.22 14.46
N ARG A 89 -10.52 -10.54 15.32
CA ARG A 89 -11.98 -10.71 15.44
C ARG A 89 -12.75 -10.21 14.21
N ARG A 90 -12.15 -9.30 13.42
CA ARG A 90 -12.68 -8.79 12.14
C ARG A 90 -14.16 -8.40 12.21
N PHE A 91 -14.51 -7.49 13.12
CA PHE A 91 -15.86 -6.93 13.20
C PHE A 91 -16.13 -5.97 12.04
N GLY A 92 -15.09 -5.32 11.54
CA GLY A 92 -15.13 -4.51 10.34
C GLY A 92 -13.76 -4.43 9.69
N THR A 93 -13.71 -3.91 8.47
CA THR A 93 -12.45 -3.70 7.74
C THR A 93 -12.41 -2.28 7.21
N LEU A 94 -11.38 -1.53 7.60
CA LEU A 94 -11.14 -0.19 7.10
C LEU A 94 -10.27 -0.24 5.84
N PHE A 95 -10.78 0.32 4.76
CA PHE A 95 -10.06 0.49 3.50
C PHE A 95 -9.76 1.97 3.29
N THR A 96 -8.51 2.30 3.00
CA THR A 96 -8.11 3.66 2.66
C THR A 96 -7.48 3.71 1.28
N TYR A 97 -7.75 4.80 0.57
CA TYR A 97 -7.26 5.06 -0.77
C TYR A 97 -6.79 6.49 -0.88
N PHE A 98 -5.72 6.71 -1.64
CA PHE A 98 -5.31 8.05 -2.01
C PHE A 98 -4.99 8.16 -3.48
N LYS A 99 -5.11 9.37 -4.00
CA LYS A 99 -4.58 9.78 -5.30
C LYS A 99 -3.68 10.99 -5.10
N GLU A 100 -2.53 10.96 -5.75
CA GLU A 100 -1.63 12.11 -5.86
C GLU A 100 -1.68 12.60 -7.28
N SER A 101 -1.84 13.89 -7.46
CA SER A 101 -1.91 14.51 -8.78
C SER A 101 -1.33 15.91 -8.73
N MET A 102 -0.80 16.35 -9.87
CA MET A 102 -0.29 17.71 -10.02
C MET A 102 -1.39 18.62 -10.58
N THR A 103 -1.42 19.87 -10.13
CA THR A 103 -2.33 20.93 -10.61
C THR A 103 -2.32 20.98 -12.15
N PRO A 104 -3.48 21.02 -12.83
CA PRO A 104 -4.83 21.32 -12.30
C PRO A 104 -5.60 20.12 -11.74
N ALA A 105 -5.03 18.91 -11.73
CA ALA A 105 -5.71 17.74 -11.19
C ALA A 105 -5.71 17.76 -9.65
N MET A 106 -6.79 17.25 -9.04
CA MET A 106 -6.96 17.22 -7.59
C MET A 106 -6.31 15.98 -6.98
N SER A 107 -5.48 16.19 -5.96
CA SER A 107 -5.09 15.14 -5.02
C SER A 107 -6.29 14.77 -4.15
N GLY A 108 -6.27 13.56 -3.58
CA GLY A 108 -7.45 13.04 -2.89
C GLY A 108 -7.17 11.95 -1.88
N ALA A 109 -7.92 12.01 -0.79
CA ALA A 109 -8.01 11.01 0.27
C ALA A 109 -9.41 10.40 0.26
N CYS A 110 -9.52 9.09 0.50
CA CYS A 110 -10.79 8.39 0.54
C CYS A 110 -10.74 7.23 1.52
N ALA A 111 -11.83 6.98 2.23
CA ALA A 111 -11.96 5.84 3.14
C ALA A 111 -13.34 5.18 2.99
N LEU A 112 -13.37 3.86 3.20
CA LEU A 112 -14.56 3.02 3.27
C LEU A 112 -14.43 2.08 4.47
N PHE A 113 -15.48 1.95 5.28
CA PHE A 113 -15.48 1.10 6.47
C PHE A 113 -16.53 0.01 6.34
N ASP A 114 -16.06 -1.20 6.06
CA ASP A 114 -16.86 -2.40 5.80
C ASP A 114 -17.32 -3.05 7.11
N ASN A 115 -18.56 -3.54 7.12
CA ASN A 115 -19.17 -4.27 8.23
C ASN A 115 -19.07 -5.78 7.98
N ASN A 116 -18.28 -6.47 8.78
CA ASN A 116 -18.06 -7.90 8.60
C ASN A 116 -18.98 -8.78 9.47
N LEU A 117 -19.97 -8.19 10.16
CA LEU A 117 -20.85 -8.93 11.07
C LEU A 117 -22.15 -9.45 10.42
N GLY A 118 -22.46 -9.04 9.18
CA GLY A 118 -23.67 -9.50 8.46
C GLY A 118 -24.99 -9.08 9.12
N VAL A 119 -24.94 -8.10 10.02
CA VAL A 119 -26.10 -7.50 10.69
C VAL A 119 -25.91 -5.99 10.73
N LYS A 120 -27.00 -5.22 10.79
CA LYS A 120 -26.91 -3.76 10.90
C LYS A 120 -26.14 -3.38 12.16
N LYS A 121 -25.14 -2.52 12.02
CA LYS A 121 -24.43 -1.90 13.15
C LYS A 121 -24.44 -0.40 13.01
N HIS A 122 -24.39 0.29 14.15
CA HIS A 122 -24.13 1.71 14.15
C HIS A 122 -22.65 1.94 13.85
N MET A 123 -22.39 2.73 12.83
CA MET A 123 -21.05 3.01 12.35
C MET A 123 -20.91 4.49 12.03
N LYS A 124 -19.69 4.97 12.18
CA LYS A 124 -19.27 6.32 11.82
C LYS A 124 -17.92 6.23 11.16
N LEU A 125 -17.81 6.85 9.99
CA LEU A 125 -16.57 7.03 9.28
C LEU A 125 -16.35 8.53 9.08
N LYS A 126 -15.20 9.03 9.53
CA LYS A 126 -14.84 10.44 9.45
C LYS A 126 -13.47 10.57 8.80
N LEU A 127 -13.32 11.51 7.87
CA LEU A 127 -12.07 11.83 7.17
C LEU A 127 -11.80 13.33 7.29
N CYS A 128 -10.61 13.70 7.76
CA CYS A 128 -10.24 15.08 8.05
C CYS A 128 -8.94 15.52 7.38
N TRP A 129 -8.95 16.75 6.90
CA TRP A 129 -7.76 17.54 6.63
C TRP A 129 -7.97 18.91 7.29
N THR A 130 -8.20 19.98 6.51
CA THR A 130 -8.62 21.29 7.04
C THR A 130 -10.10 21.31 7.45
N THR A 131 -10.92 20.47 6.81
CA THR A 131 -12.30 20.20 7.22
C THR A 131 -12.53 18.69 7.29
N CYS A 132 -13.57 18.29 8.01
CA CYS A 132 -13.93 16.90 8.18
C CYS A 132 -15.20 16.56 7.41
N LYS A 133 -15.19 15.41 6.74
CA LYS A 133 -16.38 14.78 6.18
C LYS A 133 -16.73 13.55 7.02
N VAL A 134 -18.02 13.35 7.24
CA VAL A 134 -18.53 12.30 8.13
C VAL A 134 -19.66 11.58 7.41
N ASP A 135 -19.64 10.25 7.51
CA ASP A 135 -20.79 9.40 7.25
C ASP A 135 -21.11 8.63 8.53
N GLU A 136 -22.35 8.71 8.99
CA GLU A 136 -22.78 8.18 10.29
C GLU A 136 -24.22 7.65 10.20
N GLY A 137 -24.44 6.45 10.72
CA GLY A 137 -25.74 5.81 10.64
C GLY A 137 -25.72 4.33 11.00
N SER A 138 -26.80 3.63 10.66
CA SER A 138 -26.91 2.18 10.82
C SER A 138 -26.76 1.49 9.47
N PHE A 139 -25.66 0.77 9.27
CA PHE A 139 -25.31 0.17 7.99
C PHE A 139 -25.27 -1.35 8.07
N PHE A 140 -25.77 -2.00 7.02
CA PHE A 140 -25.65 -3.44 6.86
C PHE A 140 -24.30 -3.79 6.24
N ASP A 141 -23.94 -3.11 5.15
CA ASP A 141 -22.75 -3.41 4.36
C ASP A 141 -21.55 -2.56 4.78
N TYR A 142 -21.64 -1.23 4.70
CA TYR A 142 -20.50 -0.35 4.97
C TYR A 142 -20.94 1.08 5.31
N ALA A 143 -20.06 1.83 5.97
CA ALA A 143 -20.10 3.28 6.06
C ALA A 143 -19.09 3.90 5.06
N GLY A 144 -19.44 5.01 4.43
CA GLY A 144 -18.67 5.69 3.40
C GLY A 144 -19.17 5.43 1.96
N PRO A 145 -18.41 5.80 0.92
CA PRO A 145 -17.08 6.41 1.01
C PRO A 145 -17.15 7.83 1.58
N VAL A 146 -16.17 8.20 2.41
CA VAL A 146 -15.89 9.61 2.70
C VAL A 146 -14.67 10.03 1.90
N LYS A 147 -14.78 11.14 1.16
CA LYS A 147 -13.76 11.57 0.20
C LYS A 147 -13.40 13.03 0.35
N TYR A 148 -12.12 13.34 0.53
CA TYR A 148 -11.58 14.69 0.55
C TYR A 148 -10.69 14.89 -0.68
N GLU A 149 -10.97 15.92 -1.48
CA GLU A 149 -10.19 16.27 -2.68
C GLU A 149 -9.82 17.75 -2.62
N SER A 150 -8.60 18.08 -3.01
CA SER A 150 -8.12 19.45 -3.07
C SER A 150 -7.06 19.61 -4.15
N ASN A 151 -6.97 20.82 -4.71
CA ASN A 151 -5.88 21.27 -5.58
C ASN A 151 -4.87 22.17 -4.84
N ASP A 152 -5.04 22.30 -3.52
CA ASP A 152 -4.11 22.99 -2.63
C ASP A 152 -2.74 22.28 -2.67
N PRO A 153 -1.63 22.98 -2.97
CA PRO A 153 -0.29 22.38 -3.01
C PRO A 153 0.15 21.80 -1.66
N ASP A 154 -0.40 22.29 -0.55
CA ASP A 154 -0.08 21.81 0.79
C ASP A 154 -0.94 20.60 1.20
N PHE A 155 -1.94 20.23 0.40
CA PHE A 155 -2.78 19.06 0.70
C PHE A 155 -2.00 17.76 0.52
N GLN A 156 -1.73 17.11 1.64
CA GLN A 156 -1.09 15.79 1.70
C GLN A 156 -2.16 14.72 1.90
N PRO A 157 -2.70 14.09 0.83
CA PRO A 157 -3.81 13.15 0.96
C PRO A 157 -3.49 11.92 1.82
N ARG A 158 -2.21 11.56 1.92
CA ARG A 158 -1.73 10.47 2.78
C ARG A 158 -1.92 10.75 4.27
N CYS A 159 -1.79 12.01 4.65
CA CYS A 159 -1.85 12.51 6.03
C CYS A 159 -3.26 12.93 6.45
N ALA A 160 -4.27 12.69 5.61
CA ALA A 160 -5.64 12.93 6.02
C ALA A 160 -6.04 11.90 7.09
N GLU A 161 -6.57 12.39 8.21
CA GLU A 161 -6.90 11.58 9.37
C GLU A 161 -8.24 10.88 9.16
N VAL A 162 -8.29 9.58 9.45
CA VAL A 162 -9.43 8.69 9.33
C VAL A 162 -9.82 8.18 10.72
N ASN A 163 -11.09 8.35 11.07
CA ASN A 163 -11.69 7.79 12.27
C ASN A 163 -12.81 6.82 11.88
N ALA A 164 -12.66 5.55 12.25
CA ALA A 164 -13.65 4.49 12.05
C ALA A 164 -14.15 4.02 13.42
N LEU A 165 -15.45 4.19 13.66
CA LEU A 165 -16.12 3.85 14.91
C LEU A 165 -17.29 2.93 14.61
N MET A 166 -17.44 1.85 15.38
CA MET A 166 -18.59 0.95 15.35
C MET A 166 -19.03 0.67 16.78
N TRP A 167 -20.34 0.70 17.04
CA TRP A 167 -20.87 0.51 18.38
C TRP A 167 -22.20 -0.27 18.39
N GLU A 168 -22.49 -0.81 19.56
CA GLU A 168 -23.74 -1.51 19.89
C GLU A 168 -24.23 -1.04 21.26
N GLY A 169 -25.45 -0.51 21.32
CA GLY A 169 -25.90 0.24 22.50
C GLY A 169 -24.97 1.41 22.77
N ASP A 170 -24.39 1.48 23.96
CA ASP A 170 -23.43 2.52 24.36
C ASP A 170 -21.96 2.03 24.31
N ILE A 171 -21.71 0.83 23.77
CA ILE A 171 -20.39 0.20 23.77
C ILE A 171 -19.75 0.31 22.38
N ALA A 172 -18.62 1.01 22.29
CA ALA A 172 -17.77 0.98 21.11
C ALA A 172 -17.06 -0.38 21.00
N ILE A 173 -17.28 -1.07 19.88
CA ILE A 173 -16.65 -2.36 19.56
C ILE A 173 -15.49 -2.20 18.57
N ILE A 174 -15.48 -1.09 17.83
CA ILE A 174 -14.33 -0.58 17.07
C ILE A 174 -14.23 0.91 17.36
N ASP A 175 -13.04 1.37 17.71
CA ASP A 175 -12.66 2.79 17.76
C ASP A 175 -11.22 2.90 17.23
N ARG A 176 -11.10 3.30 15.96
CA ARG A 176 -9.82 3.33 15.23
C ARG A 176 -9.60 4.71 14.66
N GLN A 177 -8.49 5.32 15.05
CA GLN A 177 -7.95 6.54 14.45
C GLN A 177 -6.63 6.22 13.75
N THR A 178 -6.47 6.66 12.49
CA THR A 178 -5.28 6.41 11.65
C THR A 178 -5.20 7.45 10.55
N ASP A 179 -4.09 7.53 9.83
CA ASP A 179 -4.02 8.27 8.56
C ASP A 179 -4.37 7.39 7.37
N VAL A 180 -4.68 8.01 6.22
CA VAL A 180 -4.96 7.31 4.96
C VAL A 180 -3.78 6.45 4.50
N ALA A 181 -2.56 6.92 4.72
CA ALA A 181 -1.32 6.19 4.51
C ALA A 181 -0.32 6.55 5.61
N ALA A 182 0.86 5.92 5.64
CA ALA A 182 1.96 6.41 6.47
C ALA A 182 2.24 7.88 6.11
N CYS A 183 2.24 8.74 7.13
CA CYS A 183 2.52 10.16 7.08
C CYS A 183 3.73 10.43 7.97
N ASP A 184 4.86 10.79 7.34
CA ASP A 184 6.14 11.05 8.01
C ASP A 184 6.62 12.47 7.66
#